data_AF-A0A081SJ91-F1
#
_entry.id   AF-A0A081SJ91-F1
#
_cell.length_a   1.000
_cell.length_b   1.000
_cell.length_c   1.000
_cell.angle_alpha   90.00
_cell.angle_beta   90.00
_cell.angle_gamma   90.00
#
_symmetry.space_group_name_H-M   'P 1'
#
loop_
_entity.id
_entity.type
_entity.pdbx_description
1 polymer ?
#
loop_
_entity_poly.entity_id
_entity_poly.type
_entity_poly.pdbx_seq_one_letter_code
_entity_poly.pdbx_strand_id
1 'polypeptide(L)'
;MLSYRRRQSAATRCARKYNPLWSQPIRRFWIHARECIFGGGQYDITTLSTNTNSQMIRRFFNTLWLSTFLLVAASHSAQAQREQFGIRYEQFGAVNLDNASPSLSGSSFSASSLTANASFKIFLDKRGASSLTVGAQYRYVSIAQSINVRPNRETSFAPAIDAPRAAHFIFLDLIWQQRLSDIFTLFVAARPGVFSDFQNVVFDHSRFEGAAFVDWRVSDELTLGLGAARTSNFGRVLIVPIAHVIYFGGESFMIDAIIPRNVDFMLYPSKEWELGVSFLLNGSEYRLGDASLNSINMNQFGFANLTAGPIVRYQFIEKTYLSLEGGYTVIRRTELVDNRMSGDARLLQQYNPANTWFLRAGVQVMY
;
A
#
# COMPACT_ATOMS: atom_id res chain seq x y z
N MET A 1 35.41 -54.54 54.64
CA MET A 1 33.92 -54.48 54.56
C MET A 1 33.52 -53.03 54.35
N LEU A 2 32.76 -52.78 53.28
CA LEU A 2 32.04 -51.55 52.88
C LEU A 2 32.86 -50.26 52.61
N SER A 3 33.23 -50.11 51.34
CA SER A 3 33.62 -48.86 50.70
C SER A 3 32.40 -48.07 50.24
N TYR A 4 32.34 -46.78 50.58
CA TYR A 4 31.24 -45.88 50.24
C TYR A 4 31.63 -45.03 49.02
N ARG A 5 31.21 -45.48 47.83
CA ARG A 5 31.35 -44.76 46.55
C ARG A 5 30.11 -43.88 46.35
N ARG A 6 30.23 -42.55 46.48
CA ARG A 6 29.17 -41.61 46.08
C ARG A 6 29.35 -41.18 44.63
N ARG A 7 28.30 -41.45 43.85
CA ARG A 7 28.14 -41.16 42.43
C ARG A 7 28.21 -39.65 42.15
N GLN A 8 29.02 -39.27 41.17
CA GLN A 8 28.88 -38.01 40.44
C GLN A 8 27.63 -38.10 39.56
N SER A 9 26.65 -37.22 39.78
CA SER A 9 25.46 -37.10 38.93
C SER A 9 25.75 -36.15 37.76
N ALA A 10 25.61 -36.70 36.55
CA ALA A 10 25.61 -36.02 35.27
C ALA A 10 24.38 -35.10 35.10
N ALA A 11 24.37 -33.95 35.77
CA ALA A 11 23.26 -33.00 35.72
C ALA A 11 23.69 -31.53 35.80
N THR A 12 24.61 -31.09 34.93
CA THR A 12 24.75 -29.64 34.58
C THR A 12 25.53 -29.42 33.27
N ARG A 13 25.32 -30.28 32.28
CA ARG A 13 25.86 -30.10 30.92
C ARG A 13 24.72 -30.06 29.90
N CYS A 14 23.78 -29.16 30.12
CA CYS A 14 22.68 -28.86 29.21
C CYS A 14 22.20 -27.41 29.45
N ALA A 15 23.10 -26.45 29.28
CA ALA A 15 22.75 -25.03 29.27
C ALA A 15 23.16 -24.44 27.91
N ARG A 16 22.15 -24.31 27.05
CA ARG A 16 22.06 -23.39 25.91
C ARG A 16 23.08 -23.57 24.79
N LYS A 17 22.90 -24.66 24.04
CA LYS A 17 22.99 -24.58 22.57
C LYS A 17 21.76 -23.77 22.11
N TYR A 18 21.89 -22.44 22.05
CA TYR A 18 20.89 -21.58 21.40
C TYR A 18 20.83 -22.01 19.92
N ASN A 19 19.82 -22.79 19.58
CA ASN A 19 19.55 -23.19 18.21
C ASN A 19 18.75 -22.02 17.58
N PRO A 20 19.24 -21.34 16.53
CA PRO A 20 18.57 -20.17 15.95
C PRO A 20 17.41 -20.56 15.03
N LEU A 21 16.65 -21.60 15.37
CA LEU A 21 15.44 -22.00 14.65
C LEU A 21 14.25 -21.06 14.89
N TRP A 22 14.37 -20.16 15.87
CA TRP A 22 13.40 -19.09 16.16
C TRP A 22 13.52 -17.87 15.22
N SER A 23 14.38 -17.90 14.19
CA SER A 23 14.44 -16.84 13.16
C SER A 23 13.38 -16.98 12.06
N GLN A 24 12.59 -18.06 12.06
CA GLN A 24 11.58 -18.36 11.03
C GLN A 24 10.32 -17.46 11.10
N PRO A 25 9.65 -17.26 12.26
CA PRO A 25 8.48 -16.37 12.31
C PRO A 25 8.85 -14.92 12.00
N ILE A 26 10.05 -14.48 12.40
CA ILE A 26 10.58 -13.15 12.08
C ILE A 26 10.86 -12.99 10.57
N ARG A 27 11.13 -14.05 9.79
CA ARG A 27 11.26 -13.91 8.32
C ARG A 27 9.90 -13.64 7.66
N ARG A 28 8.82 -14.29 8.13
CA ARG A 28 7.47 -14.16 7.55
C ARG A 28 6.80 -12.83 7.91
N PHE A 29 7.06 -12.31 9.11
CA PHE A 29 6.53 -11.02 9.58
C PHE A 29 6.86 -9.83 8.65
N TRP A 30 8.03 -9.82 8.01
CA TRP A 30 8.42 -8.74 7.09
C TRP A 30 7.68 -8.75 5.75
N ILE A 31 7.10 -9.89 5.36
CA ILE A 31 6.33 -10.01 4.11
C ILE A 31 5.00 -9.27 4.26
N HIS A 32 4.33 -9.41 5.41
CA HIS A 32 3.04 -8.79 5.65
C HIS A 32 3.11 -7.31 5.97
N ALA A 33 4.04 -6.88 6.83
CA ALA A 33 4.17 -5.48 7.24
C ALA A 33 4.39 -4.49 6.06
N ARG A 34 4.67 -4.97 4.83
CA ARG A 34 4.81 -4.15 3.63
C ARG A 34 3.85 -4.47 2.48
N GLU A 35 3.37 -5.71 2.34
CA GLU A 35 2.35 -6.04 1.32
C GLU A 35 0.94 -5.62 1.71
N CYS A 36 0.67 -5.54 3.02
CA CYS A 36 -0.44 -4.79 3.59
C CYS A 36 -0.31 -3.29 3.28
N ILE A 37 0.90 -2.87 2.90
CA ILE A 37 1.21 -1.51 2.54
C ILE A 37 0.77 -1.25 1.09
N PHE A 38 1.45 -1.60 -0.01
CA PHE A 38 0.91 -1.33 -1.37
C PHE A 38 1.71 -2.09 -2.45
N GLY A 39 1.17 -2.55 -3.59
CA GLY A 39 1.99 -3.33 -4.58
C GLY A 39 1.53 -3.25 -6.04
N GLY A 40 2.46 -3.27 -7.05
CA GLY A 40 2.02 -3.34 -8.47
C GLY A 40 2.92 -3.49 -9.75
N GLY A 41 2.43 -3.59 -11.00
CA GLY A 41 3.23 -3.36 -12.26
C GLY A 41 2.76 -4.16 -13.50
N GLN A 42 3.25 -4.05 -14.75
CA GLN A 42 3.36 -2.97 -15.76
C GLN A 42 3.11 -3.62 -17.15
N TYR A 43 2.32 -3.09 -18.11
CA TYR A 43 2.44 -3.25 -19.60
C TYR A 43 1.47 -2.35 -20.42
N ASP A 44 1.86 -2.11 -21.69
CA ASP A 44 1.39 -1.12 -22.70
C ASP A 44 0.02 -1.35 -23.36
N ILE A 45 -0.73 -0.27 -23.68
CA ILE A 45 -1.69 -0.22 -24.81
C ILE A 45 -1.69 1.15 -25.51
N THR A 46 -1.50 1.08 -26.82
CA THR A 46 -1.59 2.10 -27.88
C THR A 46 -2.92 2.83 -27.92
N THR A 47 -2.91 4.17 -27.85
CA THR A 47 -3.94 5.02 -28.47
C THR A 47 -3.31 6.29 -29.03
N LEU A 48 -3.54 6.52 -30.33
CA LEU A 48 -3.12 7.70 -31.08
C LEU A 48 -3.93 8.93 -30.63
N SER A 49 -3.25 9.92 -30.05
CA SER A 49 -3.72 11.30 -29.98
C SER A 49 -2.52 12.23 -30.14
N THR A 50 -2.56 13.05 -31.18
CA THR A 50 -1.47 13.89 -31.66
C THR A 50 -1.38 15.18 -30.84
N ASN A 51 -0.50 15.21 -29.84
CA ASN A 51 0.06 16.46 -29.35
C ASN A 51 1.55 16.25 -29.00
N THR A 52 2.43 16.78 -29.84
CA THR A 52 3.85 16.40 -29.95
C THR A 52 4.73 16.91 -28.80
N ASN A 53 4.33 18.00 -28.11
CA ASN A 53 5.14 18.60 -27.06
C ASN A 53 4.98 17.93 -25.67
N SER A 54 3.82 17.36 -25.36
CA SER A 54 3.60 16.68 -24.07
C SER A 54 4.23 15.27 -24.03
N GLN A 55 4.37 14.62 -25.20
CA GLN A 55 5.00 13.30 -25.29
C GLN A 55 6.50 13.33 -25.00
N MET A 56 7.21 14.40 -25.40
CA MET A 56 8.66 14.46 -25.21
C MET A 56 9.03 14.63 -23.74
N ILE A 57 8.30 15.48 -22.99
CA ILE A 57 8.50 15.68 -21.55
C ILE A 57 8.13 14.41 -20.76
N ARG A 58 7.03 13.73 -21.13
CA ARG A 58 6.64 12.44 -20.53
C ARG A 58 7.68 11.35 -20.76
N ARG A 59 8.22 11.24 -21.98
CA ARG A 59 9.30 10.28 -22.28
C ARG A 59 10.59 10.64 -21.54
N PHE A 60 10.97 11.91 -21.49
CA PHE A 60 12.19 12.34 -20.82
C PHE A 60 12.14 12.07 -19.31
N PHE A 61 11.04 12.42 -18.63
CA PHE A 61 10.86 12.13 -17.21
C PHE A 61 10.82 10.62 -16.93
N ASN A 62 10.07 9.84 -17.72
CA ASN A 62 10.01 8.39 -17.52
C ASN A 62 11.37 7.71 -17.69
N THR A 63 12.18 8.15 -18.68
CA THR A 63 13.48 7.52 -18.97
C THR A 63 14.57 7.94 -17.97
N LEU A 64 14.60 9.21 -17.55
CA LEU A 64 15.58 9.73 -16.59
C LEU A 64 15.35 9.15 -15.18
N TRP A 65 14.08 9.00 -14.77
CA TRP A 65 13.76 8.40 -13.47
C TRP A 65 14.02 6.90 -13.43
N LEU A 66 13.65 6.15 -14.49
CA LEU A 66 13.95 4.71 -14.55
C LEU A 66 15.46 4.45 -14.48
N SER A 67 16.25 5.22 -15.23
CA SER A 67 17.71 5.04 -15.27
C SER A 67 18.38 5.44 -13.96
N THR A 68 17.97 6.54 -13.33
CA THR A 68 18.49 6.95 -12.01
C THR A 68 18.12 5.94 -10.93
N PHE A 69 16.90 5.39 -10.97
CA PHE A 69 16.45 4.37 -10.04
C PHE A 69 17.25 3.07 -10.17
N LEU A 70 17.48 2.61 -11.41
CA LEU A 70 18.30 1.42 -11.68
C LEU A 70 19.77 1.62 -11.27
N LEU A 71 20.33 2.81 -11.45
CA LEU A 71 21.71 3.14 -11.05
C LEU A 71 21.91 3.21 -9.53
N VAL A 72 20.95 3.78 -8.80
CA VAL A 72 21.01 3.84 -7.32
C VAL A 72 20.78 2.44 -6.73
N ALA A 73 19.87 1.64 -7.31
CA ALA A 73 19.65 0.26 -6.89
C ALA A 73 20.89 -0.63 -7.14
N ALA A 74 21.60 -0.44 -8.25
CA ALA A 74 22.77 -1.25 -8.61
C ALA A 74 24.05 -0.92 -7.83
N SER A 75 24.16 0.28 -7.25
CA SER A 75 25.40 0.74 -6.59
C SER A 75 25.53 0.35 -5.11
N HIS A 76 24.46 -0.14 -4.48
CA HIS A 76 24.42 -0.43 -3.03
C HIS A 76 24.28 -1.92 -2.68
N SER A 77 24.34 -2.81 -3.67
CA SER A 77 24.11 -4.26 -3.53
C SER A 77 25.16 -5.00 -2.68
N ALA A 78 26.26 -4.36 -2.29
CA ALA A 78 27.35 -5.02 -1.56
C ALA A 78 27.10 -5.18 -0.04
N GLN A 79 26.09 -4.50 0.54
CA GLN A 79 25.78 -4.60 1.99
C GLN A 79 24.27 -4.70 2.32
N ALA A 80 23.38 -4.66 1.34
CA ALA A 80 21.95 -4.80 1.58
C ALA A 80 21.61 -6.25 1.93
N GLN A 81 21.03 -6.47 3.12
CA GLN A 81 20.80 -7.84 3.63
C GLN A 81 19.42 -8.39 3.26
N ARG A 82 18.50 -7.53 2.78
CA ARG A 82 17.17 -7.90 2.28
C ARG A 82 16.71 -6.89 1.25
N GLU A 83 16.56 -7.32 0.00
CA GLU A 83 15.94 -6.52 -1.06
C GLU A 83 14.57 -7.12 -1.39
N GLN A 84 13.64 -6.28 -1.83
CA GLN A 84 12.31 -6.71 -2.24
C GLN A 84 11.89 -5.91 -3.46
N PHE A 85 11.38 -6.61 -4.46
CA PHE A 85 10.73 -6.05 -5.64
C PHE A 85 9.34 -6.65 -5.78
N GLY A 86 8.34 -5.82 -6.02
CA GLY A 86 6.94 -6.25 -6.04
C GLY A 86 6.19 -5.70 -7.24
N ILE A 87 5.49 -6.60 -7.92
CA ILE A 87 4.50 -6.35 -8.94
C ILE A 87 3.10 -6.88 -8.57
N ARG A 88 2.04 -6.21 -9.04
CA ARG A 88 0.62 -6.41 -8.68
C ARG A 88 -0.32 -5.57 -9.58
N TYR A 89 -1.39 -6.20 -9.97
CA TYR A 89 -2.47 -5.62 -10.75
C TYR A 89 -3.73 -5.73 -9.92
N GLU A 90 -4.58 -4.71 -9.98
CA GLU A 90 -5.87 -4.67 -9.31
C GLU A 90 -6.94 -4.23 -10.32
N GLN A 91 -8.05 -4.95 -10.38
CA GLN A 91 -9.21 -4.61 -11.19
C GLN A 91 -10.45 -4.55 -10.30
N PHE A 92 -11.27 -3.51 -10.50
CA PHE A 92 -12.62 -3.43 -9.96
C PHE A 92 -13.64 -3.60 -11.09
N GLY A 93 -14.73 -4.31 -10.83
CA GLY A 93 -15.84 -4.42 -11.77
C GLY A 93 -16.47 -3.06 -12.06
N ALA A 94 -17.09 -2.94 -13.24
CA ALA A 94 -17.87 -1.77 -13.60
C ALA A 94 -19.19 -1.73 -12.82
N VAL A 95 -19.59 -0.55 -12.37
CA VAL A 95 -20.90 -0.32 -11.75
C VAL A 95 -21.56 0.90 -12.35
N ASN A 96 -22.87 0.86 -12.50
CA ASN A 96 -23.63 2.03 -12.90
C ASN A 96 -23.69 3.04 -11.74
N LEU A 97 -23.66 4.33 -12.10
CA LEU A 97 -23.77 5.45 -11.16
C LEU A 97 -25.20 6.00 -11.08
N ASP A 98 -26.22 5.17 -11.34
CA ASP A 98 -27.62 5.62 -11.33
C ASP A 98 -28.04 6.16 -9.95
N ASN A 99 -27.41 5.66 -8.87
CA ASN A 99 -27.61 6.09 -7.48
C ASN A 99 -26.62 7.16 -6.99
N ALA A 100 -25.78 7.73 -7.85
CA ALA A 100 -24.86 8.80 -7.45
C ALA A 100 -25.63 10.09 -7.07
N SER A 101 -24.98 10.98 -6.30
CA SER A 101 -25.54 12.30 -5.96
C SER A 101 -24.59 13.41 -6.46
N PRO A 102 -24.97 14.19 -7.47
CA PRO A 102 -26.21 14.12 -8.26
C PRO A 102 -26.27 12.88 -9.16
N SER A 103 -27.48 12.47 -9.56
CA SER A 103 -27.70 11.27 -10.38
C SER A 103 -26.99 11.39 -11.74
N LEU A 104 -26.22 10.36 -12.08
CA LEU A 104 -25.49 10.26 -13.34
C LEU A 104 -26.00 9.08 -14.16
N SER A 105 -27.27 9.13 -14.55
CA SER A 105 -27.89 8.08 -15.36
C SER A 105 -27.08 7.79 -16.63
N GLY A 106 -26.84 6.51 -16.90
CA GLY A 106 -26.08 6.04 -18.06
C GLY A 106 -24.56 6.15 -17.93
N SER A 107 -24.03 6.57 -16.77
CA SER A 107 -22.60 6.55 -16.50
C SER A 107 -22.21 5.30 -15.73
N SER A 108 -21.10 4.66 -16.10
CA SER A 108 -20.51 3.56 -15.34
C SER A 108 -19.12 3.92 -14.82
N PHE A 109 -18.76 3.37 -13.67
CA PHE A 109 -17.47 3.55 -13.03
C PHE A 109 -16.76 2.21 -12.91
N SER A 110 -15.59 2.09 -13.52
CA SER A 110 -14.63 1.01 -13.25
C SER A 110 -13.24 1.60 -13.03
N ALA A 111 -12.42 0.88 -12.29
CA ALA A 111 -11.04 1.28 -12.05
C ALA A 111 -10.12 0.07 -12.12
N SER A 112 -8.91 0.29 -12.59
CA SER A 112 -7.81 -0.65 -12.45
C SER A 112 -6.59 0.08 -11.88
N SER A 113 -5.73 -0.66 -11.19
CA SER A 113 -4.49 -0.08 -10.70
C SER A 113 -3.31 -1.01 -10.84
N LEU A 114 -2.17 -0.35 -11.01
CA LEU A 114 -0.89 -0.91 -11.35
C LEU A 114 0.13 -0.13 -10.56
N THR A 115 0.46 -0.63 -9.39
CA THR A 115 1.52 -0.07 -8.54
C THR A 115 2.91 -0.55 -9.02
N ALA A 116 4.00 -0.45 -8.26
CA ALA A 116 5.31 -1.10 -8.42
C ALA A 116 6.15 -0.66 -7.25
N ASN A 117 6.83 -1.59 -6.58
CA ASN A 117 7.61 -1.25 -5.39
C ASN A 117 8.97 -1.92 -5.40
N ALA A 118 9.97 -1.19 -4.92
CA ALA A 118 11.22 -1.77 -4.48
C ALA A 118 11.56 -1.27 -3.07
N SER A 119 12.26 -2.08 -2.28
CA SER A 119 12.95 -1.59 -1.08
C SER A 119 14.16 -2.41 -0.76
N PHE A 120 15.00 -1.82 0.06
CA PHE A 120 16.08 -2.48 0.76
C PHE A 120 16.04 -2.10 2.24
N LYS A 121 16.50 -3.01 3.09
CA LYS A 121 16.60 -2.80 4.53
C LYS A 121 18.05 -2.67 4.97
N ILE A 122 18.33 -1.62 5.74
CA ILE A 122 19.62 -1.29 6.33
C ILE A 122 19.51 -1.45 7.85
N PHE A 123 20.45 -2.14 8.49
CA PHE A 123 20.58 -2.13 9.94
C PHE A 123 21.50 -0.98 10.35
N LEU A 124 21.01 -0.10 11.23
CA LEU A 124 21.74 1.10 11.64
C LEU A 124 22.71 0.83 12.80
N ASP A 125 22.58 -0.33 13.45
CA ASP A 125 23.49 -0.77 14.49
C ASP A 125 23.86 -2.26 14.35
N LYS A 126 24.99 -2.65 14.95
CA LYS A 126 25.52 -4.02 14.90
C LYS A 126 24.65 -5.04 15.65
N ARG A 127 23.80 -4.60 16.58
CA ARG A 127 22.91 -5.45 17.37
C ARG A 127 21.59 -5.72 16.64
N GLY A 128 21.33 -5.01 15.53
CA GLY A 128 20.07 -5.04 14.80
C GLY A 128 18.90 -4.46 15.59
N ALA A 129 19.16 -3.61 16.59
CA ALA A 129 18.11 -2.97 17.38
C ALA A 129 17.38 -1.88 16.57
N SER A 130 18.08 -1.28 15.62
CA SER A 130 17.63 -0.20 14.75
C SER A 130 17.79 -0.59 13.30
N SER A 131 16.78 -0.30 12.50
CA SER A 131 16.83 -0.51 11.06
C SER A 131 16.04 0.54 10.31
N LEU A 132 16.53 0.86 9.12
CA LEU A 132 15.88 1.74 8.16
C LEU A 132 15.58 0.94 6.90
N THR A 133 14.31 0.85 6.53
CA THR A 133 13.89 0.39 5.22
C THR A 133 13.72 1.60 4.32
N VAL A 134 14.41 1.61 3.19
CA VAL A 134 14.27 2.62 2.15
C VAL A 134 13.65 1.95 0.94
N GLY A 135 12.57 2.53 0.42
CA GLY A 135 11.91 2.03 -0.77
C GLY A 135 11.40 3.16 -1.65
N ALA A 136 10.95 2.77 -2.84
CA ALA A 136 10.17 3.63 -3.69
C ALA A 136 8.97 2.84 -4.20
N GLN A 137 7.90 3.57 -4.45
CA GLN A 137 6.72 3.03 -5.08
C GLN A 137 6.18 3.97 -6.13
N TYR A 138 5.75 3.38 -7.24
CA TYR A 138 4.91 4.01 -8.24
C TYR A 138 3.52 3.39 -8.21
N ARG A 139 2.46 4.16 -8.47
CA ARG A 139 1.15 3.63 -8.82
C ARG A 139 0.51 4.42 -9.93
N TYR A 140 -0.04 3.67 -10.86
CA TYR A 140 -0.94 4.10 -11.90
C TYR A 140 -2.34 3.59 -11.57
N VAL A 141 -3.33 4.47 -11.66
CA VAL A 141 -4.74 4.15 -11.55
C VAL A 141 -5.41 4.61 -12.83
N SER A 142 -6.03 3.66 -13.53
CA SER A 142 -6.89 3.94 -14.68
C SER A 142 -8.33 3.94 -14.21
N ILE A 143 -9.09 4.97 -14.62
CA ILE A 143 -10.50 5.11 -14.31
C ILE A 143 -11.23 5.09 -15.65
N ALA A 144 -11.94 4.00 -15.92
CA ALA A 144 -12.78 3.92 -17.09
C ALA A 144 -14.14 4.53 -16.72
N GLN A 145 -14.23 5.84 -16.91
CA GLN A 145 -15.47 6.59 -16.83
C GLN A 145 -15.43 7.84 -17.72
N SER A 146 -16.53 8.11 -18.43
CA SER A 146 -16.88 9.45 -18.91
C SER A 146 -17.84 10.08 -17.91
N ILE A 147 -17.32 10.84 -16.94
CA ILE A 147 -18.19 11.61 -16.06
C ILE A 147 -18.53 12.87 -16.84
N ASN A 148 -19.79 13.02 -17.24
CA ASN A 148 -20.26 14.31 -17.73
C ASN A 148 -20.59 15.19 -16.53
N VAL A 149 -19.60 15.92 -16.01
CA VAL A 149 -19.84 16.90 -14.95
C VAL A 149 -20.61 18.07 -15.56
N ARG A 150 -21.87 18.26 -15.13
CA ARG A 150 -22.63 19.48 -15.44
C ARG A 150 -22.46 20.46 -14.27
N PRO A 151 -21.87 21.65 -14.49
CA PRO A 151 -21.77 22.64 -13.42
C PRO A 151 -23.18 23.03 -12.96
N ASN A 152 -23.34 23.16 -11.64
CA ASN A 152 -24.61 23.34 -10.95
C ASN A 152 -25.25 24.74 -11.16
N ARG A 153 -24.97 25.41 -12.28
CA ARG A 153 -25.60 26.67 -12.67
C ARG A 153 -26.60 26.40 -13.78
N GLU A 154 -27.80 26.97 -13.65
CA GLU A 154 -28.96 26.91 -14.56
C GLU A 154 -28.68 27.26 -16.04
N THR A 155 -27.43 27.52 -16.40
CA THR A 155 -26.99 27.75 -17.78
C THR A 155 -26.67 26.41 -18.45
N SER A 156 -27.63 25.91 -19.22
CA SER A 156 -27.65 24.64 -19.99
C SER A 156 -26.55 24.45 -21.06
N PHE A 157 -25.47 25.22 -21.04
CA PHE A 157 -24.48 25.28 -22.13
C PHE A 157 -23.03 25.00 -21.73
N ALA A 158 -22.75 24.67 -20.47
CA ALA A 158 -21.39 24.30 -20.12
C ALA A 158 -21.03 22.94 -20.76
N PRO A 159 -19.89 22.84 -21.47
CA PRO A 159 -19.44 21.58 -22.04
C PRO A 159 -19.24 20.56 -20.92
N ALA A 160 -19.56 19.30 -21.18
CA ALA A 160 -19.26 18.23 -20.25
C ALA A 160 -17.74 18.17 -20.03
N ILE A 161 -17.33 18.18 -18.76
CA ILE A 161 -15.92 18.03 -18.40
C ILE A 161 -15.70 16.60 -17.98
N ASP A 162 -14.81 15.90 -18.69
CA ASP A 162 -14.40 14.54 -18.39
C ASP A 162 -13.63 14.48 -17.06
N ALA A 163 -14.01 13.54 -16.20
CA ALA A 163 -13.20 13.19 -15.04
C ALA A 163 -11.81 12.68 -15.45
N PRO A 164 -10.80 12.81 -14.55
CA PRO A 164 -9.47 12.28 -14.81
C PRO A 164 -9.54 10.77 -15.11
N ARG A 165 -9.08 10.39 -16.30
CA ARG A 165 -9.02 8.99 -16.74
C ARG A 165 -7.83 8.23 -16.14
N ALA A 166 -6.83 8.97 -15.68
CA ALA A 166 -5.59 8.44 -15.15
C ALA A 166 -5.15 9.26 -13.93
N ALA A 167 -4.68 8.55 -12.91
CA ALA A 167 -4.06 9.14 -11.75
C ALA A 167 -2.77 8.37 -11.40
N HIS A 168 -1.79 9.10 -10.90
CA HIS A 168 -0.47 8.59 -10.61
C HIS A 168 -0.06 8.99 -9.20
N PHE A 169 0.69 8.13 -8.54
CA PHE A 169 1.55 8.59 -7.46
C PHE A 169 2.92 7.95 -7.51
N ILE A 170 3.92 8.71 -7.06
CA ILE A 170 5.28 8.23 -6.81
C ILE A 170 5.63 8.69 -5.41
N PHE A 171 6.09 7.79 -4.55
CA PHE A 171 6.60 8.17 -3.23
C PHE A 171 7.83 7.36 -2.84
N LEU A 172 8.60 7.94 -1.93
CA LEU A 172 9.70 7.26 -1.24
C LEU A 172 9.16 6.70 0.09
N ASP A 173 9.43 5.44 0.37
CA ASP A 173 9.14 4.81 1.66
C ASP A 173 10.36 4.88 2.56
N LEU A 174 10.26 5.59 3.67
CA LEU A 174 11.27 5.60 4.72
C LEU A 174 10.66 5.02 5.98
N ILE A 175 11.00 3.78 6.33
CA ILE A 175 10.48 3.11 7.52
C ILE A 175 11.63 2.89 8.49
N TRP A 176 11.63 3.66 9.57
CA TRP A 176 12.54 3.47 10.68
C TRP A 176 11.88 2.61 11.76
N GLN A 177 12.58 1.56 12.17
CA GLN A 177 12.20 0.71 13.28
C GLN A 177 13.30 0.75 14.33
N GLN A 178 12.92 0.97 15.59
CA GLN A 178 13.82 1.03 16.73
C GLN A 178 13.28 0.19 17.89
N ARG A 179 14.03 -0.81 18.31
CA ARG A 179 13.80 -1.51 19.57
C ARG A 179 14.15 -0.57 20.72
N LEU A 180 13.17 -0.24 21.56
CA LEU A 180 13.32 0.63 22.74
C LEU A 180 13.68 -0.19 23.98
N SER A 181 13.12 -1.39 24.09
CA SER A 181 13.40 -2.38 25.15
C SER A 181 13.17 -3.80 24.61
N ASP A 182 13.22 -4.82 25.46
CA ASP A 182 12.93 -6.21 25.05
C ASP A 182 11.46 -6.43 24.66
N ILE A 183 10.56 -5.54 25.07
CA ILE A 183 9.11 -5.65 24.83
C ILE A 183 8.53 -4.50 24.01
N PHE A 184 9.26 -3.38 23.83
CA PHE A 184 8.77 -2.22 23.07
C PHE A 184 9.59 -1.99 21.80
N THR A 185 8.88 -1.76 20.68
CA THR A 185 9.47 -1.36 19.40
C THR A 185 8.74 -0.16 18.84
N LEU A 186 9.48 0.90 18.52
CA LEU A 186 8.97 2.07 17.83
C LEU A 186 9.05 1.86 16.31
N PHE A 187 7.98 2.21 15.61
CA PHE A 187 7.91 2.30 14.16
C PHE A 187 7.60 3.74 13.77
N VAL A 188 8.36 4.26 12.81
CA VAL A 188 8.11 5.56 12.18
C VAL A 188 8.23 5.38 10.67
N ALA A 189 7.18 5.73 9.94
CA ALA A 189 7.14 5.72 8.49
C ALA A 189 6.96 7.16 7.98
N ALA A 190 7.79 7.55 7.00
CA ALA A 190 7.71 8.81 6.30
C ALA A 190 7.64 8.56 4.80
N ARG A 191 6.68 9.20 4.13
CA ARG A 191 6.33 8.96 2.72
C ARG A 191 6.15 10.26 1.95
N PRO A 192 7.25 10.99 1.65
CA PRO A 192 7.18 12.10 0.71
C PRO A 192 6.94 11.56 -0.71
N GLY A 193 6.02 12.18 -1.42
CA GLY A 193 5.70 11.79 -2.79
C GLY A 193 4.89 12.82 -3.56
N VAL A 194 4.58 12.50 -4.81
CA VAL A 194 3.74 13.28 -5.71
C VAL A 194 2.48 12.48 -6.01
N PHE A 195 1.31 13.09 -5.92
CA PHE A 195 -0.01 12.47 -6.15
C PHE A 195 -0.78 13.30 -7.17
N SER A 196 -0.78 12.89 -8.43
CA SER A 196 -1.22 13.74 -9.54
C SER A 196 -1.72 12.94 -10.75
N ASP A 197 -2.51 13.56 -11.60
CA ASP A 197 -2.81 13.10 -12.97
C ASP A 197 -1.64 13.28 -13.97
N PHE A 198 -0.49 13.79 -13.49
CA PHE A 198 0.70 14.14 -14.29
C PHE A 198 0.39 15.12 -15.43
N GLN A 199 -0.56 16.03 -15.20
CA GLN A 199 -0.79 17.22 -16.01
C GLN A 199 -0.34 18.44 -15.21
N ASN A 200 0.33 19.41 -15.83
CA ASN A 200 0.72 20.69 -15.22
C ASN A 200 1.27 20.58 -13.78
N VAL A 201 2.16 19.60 -13.54
CA VAL A 201 2.62 19.27 -12.18
C VAL A 201 3.40 20.43 -11.59
N VAL A 202 2.87 20.99 -10.50
CA VAL A 202 3.53 21.98 -9.62
C VAL A 202 3.81 21.40 -8.23
N PHE A 203 4.57 22.12 -7.40
CA PHE A 203 4.95 21.68 -6.05
C PHE A 203 3.76 21.32 -5.14
N ASP A 204 2.58 21.91 -5.34
CA ASP A 204 1.36 21.59 -4.58
C ASP A 204 0.80 20.16 -4.82
N HIS A 205 1.35 19.46 -5.83
CA HIS A 205 1.10 18.04 -6.07
C HIS A 205 1.91 17.12 -5.16
N SER A 206 2.92 17.66 -4.48
CA SER A 206 3.70 16.94 -3.48
C SER A 206 2.93 16.83 -2.17
N ARG A 207 3.06 15.68 -1.51
CA ARG A 207 2.45 15.40 -0.21
C ARG A 207 3.39 14.58 0.64
N PHE A 208 3.35 14.83 1.94
CA PHE A 208 4.00 14.02 2.94
C PHE A 208 2.98 13.14 3.68
N GLU A 209 3.04 11.83 3.51
CA GLU A 209 2.30 10.88 4.34
C GLU A 209 3.22 10.26 5.38
N GLY A 210 2.65 9.68 6.43
CA GLY A 210 3.47 9.02 7.44
C GLY A 210 2.66 8.40 8.56
N ALA A 211 3.32 7.59 9.37
CA ALA A 211 2.76 6.94 10.53
C ALA A 211 3.81 6.84 11.63
N ALA A 212 3.38 6.87 12.89
CA ALA A 212 4.22 6.52 14.01
C ALA A 212 3.40 5.73 15.03
N PHE A 213 3.92 4.60 15.48
CA PHE A 213 3.28 3.76 16.49
C PHE A 213 4.32 2.97 17.28
N VAL A 214 3.94 2.56 18.50
CA VAL A 214 4.77 1.72 19.36
C VAL A 214 4.10 0.38 19.51
N ASP A 215 4.83 -0.68 19.20
CA ASP A 215 4.44 -2.06 19.45
C ASP A 215 4.91 -2.50 20.83
N TRP A 216 4.00 -3.15 21.55
CA TRP A 216 4.17 -3.82 22.83
C TRP A 216 3.99 -5.33 22.63
N ARG A 217 5.06 -6.08 22.88
CA ARG A 217 5.03 -7.54 22.93
C ARG A 217 4.41 -7.99 24.24
N VAL A 218 3.15 -8.43 24.19
CA VAL A 218 2.38 -8.89 25.35
C VAL A 218 2.76 -10.32 25.72
N SER A 219 2.93 -11.19 24.71
CA SER A 219 3.41 -12.57 24.87
C SER A 219 4.36 -12.94 23.72
N ASP A 220 4.72 -14.22 23.61
CA ASP A 220 5.49 -14.71 22.46
C ASP A 220 4.66 -14.77 21.18
N GLU A 221 3.34 -14.81 21.33
CA GLU A 221 2.34 -14.94 20.25
C GLU A 221 1.62 -13.63 19.94
N LEU A 222 1.47 -12.73 20.91
CA LEU A 222 0.68 -11.51 20.78
C LEU A 222 1.53 -10.25 20.87
N THR A 223 1.41 -9.40 19.85
CA THR A 223 1.92 -8.03 19.83
C THR A 223 0.76 -7.07 19.58
N LEU A 224 0.70 -6.02 20.39
CA LEU A 224 -0.27 -4.93 20.26
C LEU A 224 0.46 -3.63 20.04
N GLY A 225 0.00 -2.76 19.16
CA GLY A 225 0.58 -1.46 18.93
C GLY A 225 -0.46 -0.36 18.86
N LEU A 226 -0.03 0.86 19.20
CA LEU A 226 -0.87 2.05 19.16
C LEU A 226 -0.09 3.23 18.59
N GLY A 227 -0.77 4.06 17.81
CA GLY A 227 -0.18 5.27 17.27
C GLY A 227 -1.14 6.07 16.40
N ALA A 228 -0.59 6.79 15.44
CA ALA A 228 -1.36 7.60 14.50
C ALA A 228 -0.70 7.64 13.12
N ALA A 229 -1.49 7.91 12.10
CA ALA A 229 -1.00 8.17 10.75
C ALA A 229 -1.68 9.35 10.09
N ARG A 230 -0.91 10.06 9.27
CA ARG A 230 -1.39 10.98 8.25
C ARG A 230 -1.41 10.24 6.91
N THR A 231 -2.60 9.93 6.40
CA THR A 231 -2.78 9.07 5.21
C THR A 231 -3.93 9.55 4.33
N SER A 232 -3.86 9.26 3.02
CA SER A 232 -4.96 9.47 2.07
C SER A 232 -5.74 8.21 1.68
N ASN A 233 -5.53 7.08 2.35
CA ASN A 233 -6.19 5.79 2.05
C ASN A 233 -7.74 5.85 2.09
N PHE A 234 -8.31 6.90 2.67
CA PHE A 234 -9.75 7.16 2.75
C PHE A 234 -10.30 8.01 1.58
N GLY A 235 -9.48 8.24 0.55
CA GLY A 235 -9.80 9.13 -0.56
C GLY A 235 -9.63 10.61 -0.22
N ARG A 236 -9.13 10.90 0.98
CA ARG A 236 -8.85 12.25 1.50
C ARG A 236 -7.75 12.16 2.54
N VAL A 237 -6.97 13.22 2.70
CA VAL A 237 -5.90 13.28 3.69
C VAL A 237 -6.48 13.43 5.09
N LEU A 238 -6.23 12.46 5.96
CA LEU A 238 -6.68 12.44 7.34
C LEU A 238 -5.55 12.10 8.28
N ILE A 239 -5.67 12.56 9.53
CA ILE A 239 -4.94 12.00 10.66
C ILE A 239 -5.88 11.00 11.32
N VAL A 240 -5.45 9.75 11.44
CA VAL A 240 -6.24 8.66 12.02
C VAL A 240 -5.45 7.97 13.13
N PRO A 241 -6.10 7.56 14.23
CA PRO A 241 -5.48 6.66 15.19
C PRO A 241 -5.23 5.31 14.51
N ILE A 242 -4.15 4.64 14.92
CA ILE A 242 -3.79 3.30 14.48
C ILE A 242 -3.77 2.38 15.69
N ALA A 243 -4.36 1.20 15.51
CA ALA A 243 -4.12 0.04 16.35
C ALA A 243 -3.47 -1.06 15.50
N HIS A 244 -2.42 -1.66 16.02
CA HIS A 244 -1.70 -2.76 15.38
C HIS A 244 -1.89 -4.02 16.23
N VAL A 245 -2.24 -5.14 15.59
CA VAL A 245 -2.42 -6.42 16.27
C VAL A 245 -1.76 -7.49 15.44
N ILE A 246 -0.82 -8.20 16.04
CA ILE A 246 -0.21 -9.39 15.46
C ILE A 246 -0.44 -10.53 16.43
N TYR A 247 -1.05 -11.60 15.94
CA TYR A 247 -1.27 -12.80 16.74
C TYR A 247 -0.84 -14.05 15.96
N PHE A 248 0.01 -14.86 16.58
CA PHE A 248 0.46 -16.14 16.03
C PHE A 248 -0.21 -17.31 16.76
N GLY A 249 -1.04 -18.05 16.04
CA GLY A 249 -1.63 -19.30 16.52
C GLY A 249 -0.69 -20.49 16.37
N GLY A 250 0.56 -20.35 16.82
CA GLY A 250 1.63 -21.31 16.54
C GLY A 250 2.13 -21.23 15.09
N GLU A 251 2.37 -22.39 14.47
CA GLU A 251 2.85 -22.47 13.07
C GLU A 251 1.71 -22.50 12.03
N SER A 252 0.47 -22.67 12.49
CA SER A 252 -0.68 -22.94 11.61
C SER A 252 -1.35 -21.70 11.05
N PHE A 253 -1.37 -20.59 11.81
CA PHE A 253 -2.03 -19.36 11.37
C PHE A 253 -1.49 -18.09 12.01
N MET A 254 -1.78 -16.96 11.36
CA MET A 254 -1.43 -15.61 11.81
C MET A 254 -2.60 -14.66 11.57
N ILE A 255 -2.79 -13.72 12.50
CA ILE A 255 -3.61 -12.53 12.32
C ILE A 255 -2.66 -11.34 12.30
N ASP A 256 -2.77 -10.50 11.28
CA ASP A 256 -2.08 -9.21 11.19
C ASP A 256 -3.09 -8.13 10.85
N ALA A 257 -3.24 -7.14 11.73
CA ALA A 257 -4.18 -6.05 11.56
C ALA A 257 -3.54 -4.72 11.88
N ILE A 258 -3.64 -3.77 10.94
CA ILE A 258 -3.36 -2.35 11.17
C ILE A 258 -4.69 -1.63 10.99
N ILE A 259 -5.44 -1.45 12.06
CA ILE A 259 -6.77 -0.85 12.04
C ILE A 259 -6.61 0.68 11.98
N PRO A 260 -7.36 1.39 11.11
CA PRO A 260 -8.49 0.92 10.27
C PRO A 260 -8.12 0.51 8.83
N ARG A 261 -6.84 0.32 8.53
CA ARG A 261 -6.35 0.08 7.17
C ARG A 261 -6.58 -1.34 6.69
N ASN A 262 -6.10 -2.35 7.40
CA ASN A 262 -6.20 -3.74 6.96
C ASN A 262 -6.34 -4.71 8.13
N VAL A 263 -6.93 -5.86 7.83
CA VAL A 263 -7.02 -7.03 8.69
C VAL A 263 -6.82 -8.26 7.82
N ASP A 264 -5.79 -9.03 8.10
CA ASP A 264 -5.42 -10.24 7.37
C ASP A 264 -5.44 -11.43 8.33
N PHE A 265 -6.15 -12.48 7.93
CA PHE A 265 -6.12 -13.79 8.58
C PHE A 265 -5.49 -14.78 7.61
N MET A 266 -4.35 -15.37 7.98
CA MET A 266 -3.59 -16.30 7.14
C MET A 266 -3.42 -17.66 7.81
N LEU A 267 -3.62 -18.71 7.04
CA LEU A 267 -3.34 -20.11 7.34
C LEU A 267 -2.11 -20.56 6.53
N TYR A 268 -1.28 -21.40 7.15
CA TYR A 268 -0.05 -21.93 6.56
C TYR A 268 -0.10 -23.45 6.48
N PRO A 269 -0.81 -24.04 5.50
CA PRO A 269 -0.89 -25.49 5.35
C PRO A 269 0.46 -26.14 5.01
N SER A 270 1.36 -25.41 4.35
CA SER A 270 2.74 -25.84 4.08
C SER A 270 3.70 -24.65 4.13
N LYS A 271 4.97 -24.86 3.76
CA LYS A 271 5.94 -23.75 3.67
C LYS A 271 5.72 -22.87 2.45
N GLU A 272 5.14 -23.44 1.40
CA GLU A 272 4.97 -22.85 0.08
C GLU A 272 3.62 -22.14 -0.09
N TRP A 273 2.62 -22.53 0.70
CA TRP A 273 1.25 -22.03 0.59
C TRP A 273 0.86 -21.16 1.79
N GLU A 274 0.28 -20.00 1.49
CA GLU A 274 -0.41 -19.15 2.46
C GLU A 274 -1.84 -18.92 1.95
N LEU A 275 -2.84 -19.26 2.75
CA LEU A 275 -4.26 -19.15 2.40
C LEU A 275 -4.95 -18.28 3.43
N GLY A 276 -5.78 -17.34 3.03
CA GLY A 276 -6.36 -16.42 4.00
C GLY A 276 -7.55 -15.64 3.52
N VAL A 277 -7.95 -14.69 4.36
CA VAL A 277 -8.94 -13.67 4.06
C VAL A 277 -8.34 -12.31 4.39
N SER A 278 -8.50 -11.36 3.48
CA SER A 278 -8.01 -9.99 3.64
C SER A 278 -9.17 -9.01 3.64
N PHE A 279 -9.13 -8.06 4.57
CA PHE A 279 -9.88 -6.81 4.54
C PHE A 279 -8.89 -5.68 4.32
N LEU A 280 -9.05 -4.93 3.23
CA LEU A 280 -8.09 -3.88 2.87
C LEU A 280 -8.81 -2.60 2.48
N LEU A 281 -8.56 -1.52 3.22
CA LEU A 281 -8.91 -0.15 2.84
C LEU A 281 -7.78 0.43 1.99
N ASN A 282 -8.05 0.57 0.70
CA ASN A 282 -7.13 1.10 -0.28
C ASN A 282 -7.74 2.32 -0.98
N GLY A 283 -6.99 3.42 -1.00
CA GLY A 283 -7.45 4.66 -1.60
C GLY A 283 -6.32 5.68 -1.69
N SER A 284 -6.62 6.81 -2.29
CA SER A 284 -5.74 7.97 -2.33
C SER A 284 -6.51 9.22 -2.76
N GLU A 285 -5.94 10.38 -2.46
CA GLU A 285 -6.39 11.67 -2.98
C GLU A 285 -5.33 12.21 -3.96
N TYR A 286 -5.74 12.53 -5.17
CA TYR A 286 -4.88 13.01 -6.24
C TYR A 286 -5.16 14.48 -6.52
N ARG A 287 -4.12 15.22 -6.87
CA ARG A 287 -4.22 16.60 -7.35
C ARG A 287 -4.38 16.61 -8.86
N LEU A 288 -5.32 17.42 -9.35
CA LEU A 288 -5.63 17.49 -10.78
C LEU A 288 -4.99 18.75 -11.37
N GLY A 289 -4.14 18.57 -12.38
CA GLY A 289 -3.53 19.68 -13.10
C GLY A 289 -4.31 20.10 -14.34
N ASP A 290 -5.38 19.39 -14.70
CA ASP A 290 -6.25 19.73 -15.82
C ASP A 290 -6.87 21.13 -15.64
N ALA A 291 -6.60 22.03 -16.58
CA ALA A 291 -7.06 23.42 -16.54
C ALA A 291 -8.60 23.53 -16.61
N SER A 292 -9.28 22.60 -17.29
CA SER A 292 -10.74 22.59 -17.43
C SER A 292 -11.42 22.32 -16.09
N LEU A 293 -10.95 21.29 -15.37
CA LEU A 293 -11.41 20.95 -14.02
C LEU A 293 -11.04 22.05 -13.02
N ASN A 294 -9.82 22.60 -13.11
CA ASN A 294 -9.39 23.70 -12.26
C ASN A 294 -10.22 24.98 -12.46
N SER A 295 -10.73 25.25 -13.67
CA SER A 295 -11.57 26.42 -13.96
C SER A 295 -12.93 26.40 -13.24
N ILE A 296 -13.42 25.22 -12.88
CA ILE A 296 -14.64 25.01 -12.09
C ILE A 296 -14.34 24.65 -10.63
N ASN A 297 -13.12 24.93 -10.16
CA ASN A 297 -12.65 24.64 -8.81
C ASN A 297 -12.59 23.14 -8.43
N MET A 298 -12.52 22.24 -9.42
CA MET A 298 -12.31 20.81 -9.18
C MET A 298 -10.84 20.46 -9.34
N ASN A 299 -10.08 20.51 -8.25
CA ASN A 299 -8.62 20.33 -8.31
C ASN A 299 -8.10 19.12 -7.52
N GLN A 300 -9.02 18.34 -6.97
CA GLN A 300 -8.71 17.09 -6.29
C GLN A 300 -9.67 15.98 -6.70
N PHE A 301 -9.12 14.77 -6.82
CA PHE A 301 -9.86 13.54 -7.03
C PHE A 301 -9.55 12.57 -5.89
N GLY A 302 -10.57 12.20 -5.12
CA GLY A 302 -10.49 11.24 -4.03
C GLY A 302 -11.08 9.90 -4.44
N PHE A 303 -10.40 8.81 -4.10
CA PHE A 303 -10.91 7.46 -4.30
C PHE A 303 -10.53 6.56 -3.14
N ALA A 304 -11.48 5.76 -2.63
CA ALA A 304 -11.21 4.74 -1.62
C ALA A 304 -12.17 3.57 -1.72
N ASN A 305 -11.63 2.37 -1.50
CA ASN A 305 -12.37 1.13 -1.45
C ASN A 305 -11.93 0.31 -0.23
N LEU A 306 -12.88 -0.15 0.56
CA LEU A 306 -12.69 -1.28 1.47
C LEU A 306 -13.03 -2.56 0.70
N THR A 307 -12.07 -3.45 0.53
CA THR A 307 -12.24 -4.76 -0.10
C THR A 307 -12.22 -5.87 0.93
N ALA A 308 -12.99 -6.92 0.71
CA ALA A 308 -12.98 -8.15 1.49
C ALA A 308 -12.96 -9.37 0.55
N GLY A 309 -12.01 -10.28 0.74
CA GLY A 309 -11.94 -11.48 -0.10
C GLY A 309 -10.89 -12.50 0.35
N PRO A 310 -11.01 -13.76 -0.10
CA PRO A 310 -9.95 -14.75 0.03
C PRO A 310 -8.68 -14.31 -0.69
N ILE A 311 -7.54 -14.66 -0.09
CA ILE A 311 -6.20 -14.46 -0.64
C ILE A 311 -5.44 -15.78 -0.62
N VAL A 312 -4.73 -16.04 -1.71
CA VAL A 312 -3.84 -17.19 -1.88
C VAL A 312 -2.47 -16.66 -2.26
N ARG A 313 -1.44 -17.10 -1.54
CA ARG A 313 -0.04 -16.82 -1.87
C ARG A 313 0.71 -18.12 -2.02
N TYR A 314 1.51 -18.20 -3.08
CA TYR A 314 2.29 -19.37 -3.42
C TYR A 314 3.74 -19.00 -3.66
N GLN A 315 4.65 -19.63 -2.92
CA GLN A 315 6.08 -19.49 -3.09
C GLN A 315 6.56 -20.40 -4.23
N PHE A 316 6.61 -19.87 -5.45
CA PHE A 316 6.94 -20.64 -6.65
C PHE A 316 8.42 -21.01 -6.73
N ILE A 317 9.31 -20.08 -6.36
CA ILE A 317 10.76 -20.27 -6.28
C ILE A 317 11.18 -19.67 -4.93
N GLU A 318 12.25 -20.17 -4.30
CA GLU A 318 12.66 -19.87 -2.91
C GLU A 318 12.37 -18.46 -2.37
N LYS A 319 12.49 -17.41 -3.19
CA LYS A 319 12.23 -16.04 -2.78
C LYS A 319 11.22 -15.30 -3.66
N THR A 320 10.49 -16.02 -4.49
CA THR A 320 9.47 -15.49 -5.41
C THR A 320 8.09 -15.97 -4.99
N TYR A 321 7.23 -15.02 -4.66
CA TYR A 321 5.85 -15.23 -4.25
C TYR A 321 4.91 -14.78 -5.36
N LEU A 322 3.90 -15.58 -5.63
CA LEU A 322 2.74 -15.22 -6.44
C LEU A 322 1.57 -15.02 -5.49
N SER A 323 0.81 -13.95 -5.67
CA SER A 323 -0.38 -13.65 -4.87
C SER A 323 -1.60 -13.51 -5.76
N LEU A 324 -2.72 -14.10 -5.37
CA LEU A 324 -4.03 -13.91 -5.98
C LEU A 324 -5.05 -13.61 -4.88
N GLU A 325 -5.82 -12.56 -5.04
CA GLU A 325 -6.90 -12.18 -4.14
C GLU A 325 -8.11 -11.79 -4.97
N GLY A 326 -9.30 -12.19 -4.57
CA GLY A 326 -10.53 -11.82 -5.25
C GLY A 326 -11.69 -11.79 -4.28
N GLY A 327 -12.64 -10.89 -4.49
CA GLY A 327 -13.75 -10.73 -3.56
C GLY A 327 -14.65 -9.56 -3.92
N TYR A 328 -15.21 -8.89 -2.92
CA TYR A 328 -16.11 -7.76 -3.10
C TYR A 328 -15.61 -6.51 -2.38
N THR A 329 -15.97 -5.36 -2.93
CA THR A 329 -15.90 -4.09 -2.22
C THR A 329 -17.07 -3.97 -1.26
N VAL A 330 -16.81 -3.47 -0.06
CA VAL A 330 -17.79 -3.31 1.03
C VAL A 330 -18.18 -1.84 1.19
N ILE A 331 -17.18 -0.96 1.05
CA ILE A 331 -17.33 0.49 1.07
C ILE A 331 -16.58 1.02 -0.13
N ARG A 332 -17.21 1.91 -0.90
CA ARG A 332 -16.56 2.63 -1.99
C ARG A 332 -16.89 4.10 -1.91
N ARG A 333 -15.91 4.92 -2.22
CA ARG A 333 -16.02 6.37 -2.21
C ARG A 333 -15.21 6.92 -3.36
N THR A 334 -15.85 7.79 -4.12
CA THR A 334 -15.21 8.56 -5.19
C THR A 334 -15.70 9.99 -5.07
N GLU A 335 -14.78 10.95 -5.06
CA GLU A 335 -15.10 12.36 -4.83
C GLU A 335 -14.29 13.28 -5.74
N LEU A 336 -14.92 14.37 -6.16
CA LEU A 336 -14.26 15.53 -6.73
C LEU A 336 -14.40 16.69 -5.75
N VAL A 337 -13.27 17.31 -5.42
CA VAL A 337 -13.14 18.20 -4.28
C VAL A 337 -12.40 19.47 -4.69
N ASP A 338 -12.79 20.60 -4.10
CA ASP A 338 -12.01 21.83 -4.11
C ASP A 338 -11.10 21.89 -2.88
N ASN A 339 -9.80 22.03 -3.10
CA ASN A 339 -8.83 22.21 -2.03
C ASN A 339 -8.83 23.60 -1.38
N ARG A 340 -9.47 24.60 -2.00
CA ARG A 340 -9.47 26.00 -1.53
C ARG A 340 -10.50 26.19 -0.42
N MET A 341 -11.49 25.32 -0.37
CA MET A 341 -12.55 25.34 0.64
C MET A 341 -12.15 24.47 1.84
N SER A 342 -12.87 24.62 2.96
CA SER A 342 -12.69 23.80 4.17
C SER A 342 -14.03 23.17 4.60
N GLY A 343 -13.98 22.03 5.29
CA GLY A 343 -15.19 21.33 5.76
C GLY A 343 -16.04 20.78 4.61
N ASP A 344 -17.36 20.72 4.81
CA ASP A 344 -18.31 20.17 3.84
C ASP A 344 -18.43 20.99 2.56
N ALA A 345 -18.06 22.29 2.62
CA ALA A 345 -18.01 23.16 1.45
C ALA A 345 -17.01 22.69 0.38
N ARG A 346 -16.07 21.81 0.72
CA ARG A 346 -15.11 21.22 -0.22
C ARG A 346 -15.73 20.24 -1.20
N LEU A 347 -16.84 19.61 -0.82
CA LEU A 347 -17.45 18.52 -1.56
C LEU A 347 -18.26 19.11 -2.71
N LEU A 348 -17.70 19.02 -3.92
CA LEU A 348 -18.41 19.41 -5.13
C LEU A 348 -19.26 18.24 -5.64
N GLN A 349 -18.73 17.01 -5.56
CA GLN A 349 -19.44 15.83 -6.05
C GLN A 349 -18.99 14.54 -5.36
N GLN A 350 -19.95 13.69 -5.00
CA GLN A 350 -19.72 12.38 -4.37
C GLN A 350 -20.51 11.28 -5.10
N TYR A 351 -19.80 10.30 -5.64
CA TYR A 351 -20.42 9.28 -6.50
C TYR A 351 -20.86 8.02 -5.78
N ASN A 352 -20.25 7.69 -4.63
CA ASN A 352 -20.50 6.46 -3.83
C ASN A 352 -20.90 5.25 -4.70
N PRO A 353 -20.01 4.81 -5.60
CA PRO A 353 -20.34 3.74 -6.53
C PRO A 353 -20.78 2.48 -5.78
N ALA A 354 -21.74 1.75 -6.34
CA ALA A 354 -22.22 0.50 -5.74
C ALA A 354 -21.07 -0.50 -5.52
N ASN A 355 -21.25 -1.39 -4.56
CA ASN A 355 -20.31 -2.48 -4.32
C ASN A 355 -20.19 -3.37 -5.56
N THR A 356 -18.97 -3.82 -5.82
CA THR A 356 -18.59 -4.60 -7.01
C THR A 356 -17.50 -5.60 -6.66
N TRP A 357 -17.31 -6.58 -7.54
CA TRP A 357 -16.22 -7.54 -7.41
C TRP A 357 -14.86 -6.89 -7.67
N PHE A 358 -13.80 -7.46 -7.10
CA PHE A 358 -12.44 -7.08 -7.43
C PHE A 358 -11.57 -8.33 -7.62
N LEU A 359 -10.46 -8.14 -8.33
CA LEU A 359 -9.41 -9.13 -8.52
C LEU A 359 -8.06 -8.44 -8.36
N ARG A 360 -7.15 -9.07 -7.61
CA ARG A 360 -5.74 -8.68 -7.50
C ARG A 360 -4.85 -9.87 -7.81
N ALA A 361 -3.86 -9.65 -8.64
CA ALA A 361 -2.80 -10.61 -8.89
C ALA A 361 -1.47 -9.92 -8.63
N GLY A 362 -0.45 -10.62 -8.16
CA GLY A 362 0.86 -10.04 -7.89
C GLY A 362 1.99 -11.05 -7.90
N VAL A 363 3.19 -10.54 -8.08
CA VAL A 363 4.46 -11.26 -7.96
C VAL A 363 5.40 -10.45 -7.09
N GLN A 364 6.06 -11.09 -6.14
CA GLN A 364 7.05 -10.45 -5.29
C GLN A 364 8.31 -11.28 -5.26
N VAL A 365 9.45 -10.63 -5.48
CA VAL A 365 10.77 -11.24 -5.37
C VAL A 365 11.49 -10.65 -4.16
N MET A 366 12.11 -11.50 -3.37
CA MET A 366 12.95 -11.13 -2.24
C MET A 366 14.40 -11.55 -2.54
N TYR A 367 15.39 -10.78 -2.13
CA TYR A 367 16.80 -11.12 -2.25
C TYR A 367 17.48 -11.14 -0.89
#